data_AF-A0A844YG52-F1
#
_entry.id   AF-A0A844YG52-F1
#
_cell.length_a   1.000
_cell.length_b   1.000
_cell.length_c   1.000
_cell.angle_alpha   90.00
_cell.angle_beta   90.00
_cell.angle_gamma   90.00
#
_symmetry.space_group_name_H-M   'P 1'
#
loop_
_entity.id
_entity.type
_entity.pdbx_description
1 polymer ?
#
loop_
_entity_poly.entity_id
_entity_poly.type
_entity_poly.pdbx_seq_one_letter_code
_entity_poly.pdbx_strand_id
1 'polypeptide(L)'
;MAKTSRRRNRSKPGGAWKWIALFVLAAIVAAWYAYRVPVSGYSSAATAYTARVACSCHFVGGRELGDCAKDKISGMEMVMLSADEEAKSVTASIPLVKSDTATYREGYGCVLQEWQG
;
A
#
# COMPACT_ATOMS: atom_id res chain seq x y z
N MET A 1 29.84 -44.44 43.16
CA MET A 1 28.97 -43.25 43.23
C MET A 1 28.41 -42.97 41.84
N ALA A 2 27.14 -43.32 41.60
CA ALA A 2 26.51 -43.23 40.28
C ALA A 2 26.05 -41.79 39.99
N LYS A 3 26.42 -41.24 38.83
CA LYS A 3 25.95 -39.95 38.31
C LYS A 3 24.51 -40.10 37.81
N THR A 4 23.55 -39.55 38.55
CA THR A 4 22.15 -39.45 38.13
C THR A 4 22.01 -38.39 37.03
N SER A 5 21.77 -38.84 35.79
CA SER A 5 21.49 -37.97 34.65
C SER A 5 20.02 -37.56 34.65
N ARG A 6 19.76 -36.25 34.88
CA ARG A 6 18.42 -35.66 34.85
C ARG A 6 17.98 -35.50 33.39
N ARG A 7 17.19 -36.44 32.85
CA ARG A 7 16.56 -36.31 31.52
C ARG A 7 15.58 -35.14 31.54
N ARG A 8 15.92 -34.05 30.84
CA ARG A 8 15.02 -32.92 30.58
C ARG A 8 13.94 -33.40 29.61
N ASN A 9 12.70 -33.49 30.10
CA ASN A 9 11.55 -33.88 29.30
C ASN A 9 11.19 -32.71 28.36
N ARG A 10 11.54 -32.83 27.07
CA ARG A 10 11.23 -31.85 26.03
C ARG A 10 9.81 -32.15 25.54
N SER A 11 8.81 -31.62 26.23
CA SER A 11 7.41 -31.73 25.81
C SER A 11 7.24 -31.11 24.42
N LYS A 12 6.82 -31.91 23.44
CA LYS A 12 6.59 -31.48 22.05
C LYS A 12 5.52 -30.37 22.02
N PRO A 13 5.81 -29.16 21.52
CA PRO A 13 4.91 -28.00 21.63
C PRO A 13 3.77 -27.99 20.59
N GLY A 14 3.45 -29.13 19.98
CA GLY A 14 2.59 -29.20 18.79
C GLY A 14 1.11 -28.86 19.01
N GLY A 15 0.62 -28.88 20.25
CA GLY A 15 -0.77 -28.52 20.58
C GLY A 15 -0.95 -27.03 20.83
N ALA A 16 -0.12 -26.44 21.67
CA ALA A 16 -0.20 -25.03 22.04
C ALA A 16 0.11 -24.09 20.85
N TRP A 17 1.07 -24.44 20.00
CA TRP A 17 1.39 -23.64 18.81
C TRP A 17 0.21 -23.57 17.84
N LYS A 18 -0.54 -24.66 17.68
CA LYS A 18 -1.73 -24.68 16.81
C LYS A 18 -2.81 -23.72 17.30
N TRP A 19 -3.04 -23.65 18.61
CA TRP A 19 -4.00 -22.72 19.19
C TRP A 19 -3.53 -21.26 19.08
N ILE A 20 -2.23 -20.99 19.30
CA ILE A 20 -1.66 -19.65 19.10
C ILE A 20 -1.82 -19.22 17.63
N ALA A 21 -1.47 -20.09 16.67
CA ALA A 21 -1.62 -19.80 15.25
C ALA A 21 -3.08 -19.53 14.86
N LEU A 22 -4.03 -20.30 15.40
CA LEU A 22 -5.46 -20.09 15.18
C LEU A 22 -5.94 -18.74 15.73
N PHE A 23 -5.50 -18.36 16.94
CA PHE A 23 -5.82 -17.06 17.53
C PHE A 23 -5.24 -15.89 16.72
N VAL A 24 -3.99 -16.01 16.27
CA VAL A 24 -3.37 -14.98 15.42
C VAL A 24 -4.12 -14.84 14.10
N LEU A 25 -4.49 -15.95 13.46
CA LEU A 25 -5.28 -15.91 12.23
C LEU A 25 -6.64 -15.25 12.44
N ALA A 26 -7.35 -15.60 13.52
CA ALA A 26 -8.64 -15.00 13.87
C ALA A 26 -8.51 -13.49 14.12
N ALA A 27 -7.46 -13.05 14.81
CA ALA A 27 -7.19 -11.65 15.05
C ALA A 27 -6.92 -10.87 13.75
N ILE A 28 -6.13 -11.45 12.82
CA ILE A 28 -5.87 -10.85 11.50
C ILE A 28 -7.18 -10.69 10.71
N VAL A 29 -8.02 -11.73 10.68
CA VAL A 29 -9.31 -11.69 9.98
C VAL A 29 -10.25 -10.64 10.59
N ALA A 30 -10.33 -10.59 11.92
CA ALA A 30 -11.15 -9.60 12.62
C ALA A 30 -10.68 -8.16 12.35
N ALA A 31 -9.36 -7.93 12.39
CA ALA A 31 -8.77 -6.64 12.04
C ALA A 31 -9.06 -6.28 10.58
N TRP A 32 -8.84 -7.20 9.64
CA TRP A 32 -9.14 -6.96 8.23
C TRP A 32 -10.62 -6.60 8.02
N TYR A 33 -11.54 -7.32 8.64
CA TYR A 33 -12.97 -7.04 8.52
C TYR A 33 -13.35 -5.66 9.09
N ALA A 34 -12.77 -5.28 10.23
CA ALA A 34 -13.01 -3.98 10.86
C ALA A 34 -12.45 -2.81 10.04
N TYR A 35 -11.27 -2.98 9.43
CA TYR A 35 -10.54 -1.91 8.75
C TYR A 35 -10.67 -1.92 7.22
N ARG A 36 -11.36 -2.88 6.60
CA ARG A 36 -11.49 -2.98 5.13
C ARG A 36 -12.02 -1.70 4.47
N VAL A 37 -13.05 -1.08 5.07
CA VAL A 37 -13.71 0.11 4.51
C VAL A 37 -12.78 1.33 4.56
N PRO A 38 -12.22 1.73 5.73
CA PRO A 38 -11.31 2.86 5.77
C PRO A 38 -10.07 2.63 4.90
N VAL A 39 -9.50 1.42 4.90
CA VAL A 39 -8.32 1.11 4.06
C VAL A 39 -8.63 1.32 2.57
N SER A 40 -9.77 0.82 2.08
CA SER A 40 -10.15 1.00 0.67
C SER A 40 -10.36 2.48 0.32
N GLY A 41 -11.09 3.24 1.15
CA GLY A 41 -11.36 4.66 0.90
C GLY A 41 -10.09 5.53 0.95
N TYR A 42 -9.25 5.36 1.98
CA TYR A 42 -8.00 6.10 2.10
C TYR A 42 -7.02 5.75 0.99
N SER A 43 -6.93 4.47 0.61
CA SER A 43 -6.04 4.06 -0.49
C SER A 43 -6.45 4.69 -1.81
N SER A 44 -7.74 4.68 -2.16
CA SER A 44 -8.26 5.30 -3.39
C SER A 44 -8.09 6.82 -3.38
N ALA A 45 -8.38 7.50 -2.27
CA ALA A 45 -8.15 8.94 -2.16
C ALA A 45 -6.66 9.28 -2.30
N ALA A 46 -5.78 8.50 -1.68
CA ALA A 46 -4.34 8.69 -1.74
C ALA A 46 -3.80 8.50 -3.16
N THR A 47 -4.10 7.37 -3.81
CA THR A 47 -3.61 7.10 -5.18
C THR A 47 -4.20 8.09 -6.18
N ALA A 48 -5.49 8.38 -6.13
CA ALA A 48 -6.12 9.32 -7.06
C ALA A 48 -5.55 10.74 -6.92
N TYR A 49 -5.45 11.26 -5.69
CA TYR A 49 -4.87 12.57 -5.42
C TYR A 49 -3.42 12.64 -5.88
N THR A 50 -2.59 11.68 -5.45
CA THR A 50 -1.16 11.68 -5.76
C THR A 50 -0.90 11.52 -7.26
N ALA A 51 -1.66 10.70 -7.98
CA ALA A 51 -1.55 10.58 -9.44
C ALA A 51 -1.80 11.93 -10.13
N ARG A 52 -2.88 12.63 -9.75
CA ARG A 52 -3.24 13.91 -10.36
C ARG A 52 -2.23 15.01 -10.05
N VAL A 53 -1.80 15.11 -8.79
CA VAL A 53 -0.81 16.12 -8.37
C VAL A 53 0.53 15.87 -9.02
N ALA A 54 1.01 14.62 -9.02
CA ALA A 54 2.29 14.27 -9.64
C ALA A 54 2.26 14.48 -11.16
N CYS A 55 1.18 14.09 -11.83
CA CYS A 55 0.98 14.39 -13.25
C CYS A 55 1.04 15.91 -13.52
N SER A 56 0.36 16.70 -12.70
CA SER A 56 0.33 18.16 -12.89
C SER A 56 1.71 18.76 -12.65
N CYS A 57 2.39 18.33 -11.59
CA CYS A 57 3.75 18.77 -11.29
C CYS A 57 4.74 18.43 -12.41
N HIS A 58 4.64 17.23 -12.99
CA HIS A 58 5.56 16.76 -14.04
C HIS A 58 5.23 17.38 -15.41
N PHE A 59 4.03 17.15 -15.93
CA PHE A 59 3.67 17.54 -17.31
C PHE A 59 3.22 18.99 -17.46
N VAL A 60 2.61 19.58 -16.42
CA VAL A 60 2.20 21.00 -16.43
C VAL A 60 3.28 21.89 -15.82
N GLY A 61 3.87 21.44 -14.71
CA GLY A 61 4.91 22.17 -13.99
C GLY A 61 6.33 22.00 -14.53
N GLY A 62 6.56 21.03 -15.42
CA GLY A 62 7.87 20.78 -16.03
C GLY A 62 8.95 20.33 -15.06
N ARG A 63 8.58 19.79 -13.89
CA ARG A 63 9.51 19.27 -12.87
C ARG A 63 9.76 17.78 -13.11
N GLU A 64 10.89 17.26 -12.67
CA GLU A 64 11.09 15.82 -12.68
C GLU A 64 10.15 15.11 -11.69
N LEU A 65 9.69 13.91 -12.06
CA LEU A 65 8.77 13.11 -11.24
C LEU A 65 9.28 12.87 -9.81
N GLY A 66 10.61 12.72 -9.65
CA GLY A 66 11.24 12.54 -8.34
C GLY A 66 11.03 13.74 -7.40
N ASP A 67 10.99 14.95 -7.95
CA ASP A 67 10.67 16.15 -7.18
C ASP A 67 9.18 16.24 -6.87
N CYS A 68 8.32 15.79 -7.78
CA CYS A 68 6.88 15.73 -7.56
C CYS A 68 6.49 14.77 -6.42
N ALA A 69 7.33 13.77 -6.12
CA ALA A 69 7.11 12.87 -4.99
C ALA A 69 7.15 13.59 -3.63
N LYS A 70 7.76 14.77 -3.54
CA LYS A 70 7.81 15.61 -2.33
C LYS A 70 6.47 16.30 -2.05
N ASP A 71 5.57 16.39 -3.04
CA ASP A 71 4.27 17.05 -2.92
C ASP A 71 3.18 16.10 -2.36
N LYS A 72 3.58 14.90 -1.90
CA LYS A 72 2.72 13.96 -1.19
C LYS A 72 2.33 14.53 0.18
N ILE A 73 1.07 14.31 0.56
CA ILE A 73 0.59 14.65 1.91
C ILE A 73 1.10 13.60 2.90
N SER A 74 1.22 13.97 4.18
CA SER A 74 1.51 13.03 5.26
C SER A 74 0.58 11.82 5.22
N GLY A 75 1.14 10.63 5.42
CA GLY A 75 0.40 9.36 5.30
C GLY A 75 0.35 8.77 3.89
N MET A 76 0.92 9.44 2.87
CA MET A 76 1.03 8.93 1.50
C MET A 76 2.43 8.39 1.17
N GLU A 77 3.27 8.12 2.17
CA GLU A 77 4.66 7.69 1.98
C GLU A 77 4.77 6.36 1.24
N MET A 78 3.77 5.49 1.40
CA MET A 78 3.69 4.18 0.74
C MET A 78 3.23 4.27 -0.73
N VAL A 79 2.78 5.43 -1.20
CA VAL A 79 2.35 5.61 -2.59
C VAL A 79 3.59 5.68 -3.49
N MET A 80 3.72 4.75 -4.40
CA MET A 80 4.73 4.74 -5.46
C MET A 80 4.24 5.53 -6.67
N LEU A 81 5.17 6.19 -7.36
CA LEU A 81 4.90 6.99 -8.54
C LEU A 81 5.66 6.42 -9.74
N SER A 82 5.00 6.35 -10.89
CA SER A 82 5.61 5.98 -12.17
C SER A 82 5.01 6.86 -13.26
N ALA A 83 5.86 7.47 -14.09
CA ALA A 83 5.43 8.24 -15.25
C ALA A 83 5.63 7.45 -16.54
N ASP A 84 4.71 7.65 -17.47
CA ASP A 84 4.79 7.22 -18.86
C ASP A 84 4.83 8.49 -19.72
N GLU A 85 6.00 8.74 -20.30
CA GLU A 85 6.25 9.93 -21.12
C GLU A 85 5.55 9.87 -22.49
N GLU A 86 5.35 8.67 -23.04
CA GLU A 86 4.70 8.50 -24.34
C GLU A 86 3.20 8.74 -24.23
N ALA A 87 2.56 8.13 -23.23
CA ALA A 87 1.14 8.31 -22.94
C ALA A 87 0.84 9.62 -22.18
N LYS A 88 1.88 10.37 -21.79
CA LYS A 88 1.81 11.57 -20.94
C LYS A 88 0.96 11.33 -19.69
N SER A 89 1.26 10.27 -18.96
CA SER A 89 0.48 9.86 -17.80
C SER A 89 1.34 9.55 -16.59
N VAL A 90 0.77 9.69 -15.39
CA VAL A 90 1.40 9.29 -14.13
C VAL A 90 0.48 8.34 -13.38
N THR A 91 1.03 7.22 -12.97
CA THR A 91 0.37 6.22 -12.14
C THR A 91 0.88 6.30 -10.71
N ALA A 92 -0.06 6.40 -9.77
CA ALA A 92 0.20 6.30 -8.34
C ALA A 92 -0.35 4.97 -7.82
N SER A 93 0.45 4.21 -7.09
CA SER A 93 0.04 2.90 -6.60
C SER A 93 0.51 2.62 -5.19
N ILE A 94 -0.33 1.95 -4.41
CA ILE A 94 0.04 1.35 -3.13
C ILE A 94 0.15 -0.16 -3.38
N PRO A 95 1.34 -0.77 -3.19
CA PRO A 95 1.56 -2.17 -3.48
C PRO A 95 0.48 -3.05 -2.83
N LEU A 96 -0.13 -3.93 -3.64
CA LEU A 96 -1.18 -4.88 -3.22
C LEU A 96 -2.51 -4.27 -2.76
N VAL A 97 -2.72 -2.94 -2.86
CA VAL A 97 -3.93 -2.28 -2.37
C VAL A 97 -4.74 -1.62 -3.48
N LYS A 98 -4.20 -0.58 -4.12
CA LYS A 98 -4.91 0.19 -5.17
C LYS A 98 -3.89 0.91 -6.06
N SER A 99 -4.32 1.26 -7.27
CA SER A 99 -3.60 2.12 -8.20
C SER A 99 -4.57 3.01 -8.95
N ASP A 100 -4.16 4.25 -9.20
CA ASP A 100 -4.89 5.21 -10.04
C ASP A 100 -3.91 5.91 -10.98
N THR A 101 -4.38 6.25 -12.18
CA THR A 101 -3.58 6.90 -13.22
C THR A 101 -4.23 8.21 -13.62
N ALA A 102 -3.40 9.24 -13.78
CA ALA A 102 -3.81 10.53 -14.35
C ALA A 102 -3.07 10.77 -15.67
N THR A 103 -3.81 11.18 -16.69
CA THR A 103 -3.28 11.47 -18.03
C THR A 103 -3.38 12.97 -18.29
N TYR A 104 -2.28 13.55 -18.75
CA TYR A 104 -2.25 14.93 -19.21
C TYR A 104 -2.98 15.05 -20.55
N ARG A 105 -3.91 16.01 -20.62
CA ARG A 105 -4.59 16.41 -21.86
C ARG A 105 -4.45 17.91 -22.02
N GLU A 106 -4.00 18.33 -23.20
CA GLU A 106 -3.86 19.74 -23.52
C GLU A 106 -5.19 20.49 -23.33
N GLY A 107 -5.14 21.64 -22.67
CA GLY A 107 -6.31 22.44 -22.29
C GLY A 107 -7.05 21.99 -21.02
N TYR A 108 -7.08 20.69 -20.72
CA TYR A 108 -7.75 20.15 -19.52
C TYR A 108 -6.81 19.92 -18.33
N GLY A 109 -5.49 19.87 -18.58
CA GLY A 109 -4.49 19.52 -17.60
C GLY A 109 -4.47 18.02 -17.31
N CYS A 110 -4.14 17.63 -16.08
CA CYS A 110 -4.12 16.23 -15.68
C CYS A 110 -5.49 15.75 -15.22
N VAL A 111 -6.02 14.77 -15.94
CA VAL A 111 -7.33 14.17 -15.72
C VAL A 111 -7.14 12.73 -15.25
N LEU A 112 -7.82 12.36 -14.17
CA LEU A 112 -7.85 10.98 -13.68
C LEU A 112 -8.56 10.08 -14.69
N GLN A 113 -8.08 8.84 -14.79
CA GLN A 113 -8.84 7.79 -15.47
C GLN A 113 -10.19 7.56 -14.77
N GLU A 114 -11.11 6.95 -15.52
CA GLU A 114 -12.45 6.67 -15.01
C GLU A 114 -12.38 5.79 -13.76
N TRP A 115 -13.16 6.16 -12.75
CA TRP A 115 -13.19 5.45 -11.48
C TRP A 115 -13.92 4.11 -11.64
N GLN A 116 -13.23 3.00 -11.39
CA GLN A 116 -13.77 1.65 -11.59
C GLN A 116 -14.38 0.99 -10.34
N GLY A 117 -14.53 1.72 -9.22
CA GLY A 117 -15.09 1.16 -7.96
C GLY A 117 -14.14 0.19 -7.27
#